data_AF-A0A7W0FZH5-F1
#
_entry.id   AF-A0A7W0FZH5-F1
#
_cell.length_a   1.000
_cell.length_b   1.000
_cell.length_c   1.000
_cell.angle_alpha   90.00
_cell.angle_beta   90.00
_cell.angle_gamma   90.00
#
_symmetry.space_group_name_H-M   'P 1'
#
loop_
_entity.id
_entity.type
_entity.pdbx_description
1 polymer ?
#
loop_
_entity_poly.entity_id
_entity_poly.type
_entity_poly.pdbx_seq_one_letter_code
_entity_poly.pdbx_strand_id
1 'polypeptide(L)'
;MNEQPRQKLREIVARHGRAVIEDVRRCEGLLRDYSGEHRREVSVLVSALEEHVPQDMLAAPPGTPREVLLARMARRLSDNRALSEPAAAWSVNSWALALGVVSDDELKAFGGRSTTRQQNDPGYGIHKDSFGAGPVEQTSNKASVSAPAGAASVVVSATGGGDYASITEALRSVAPGGRIIVRSGVYEESIVLDKQVEIVGEGPRGEIVVRSAGASCLKSSAESARVAGVTLRGAGSSGAAFFAIDILRGELVLEDCDVSSDTLSCVAVHGHEAAPTIRGCRIHDGADSGLYFFDGAAGTVEDCEVYRNANVGVAITGGSRPAVRRSKVYGGANAGVVAWQGGAVLLEECEVYGNRLANFGASEGAKLTARACRIHGGENSGVFVHHGGEAVLESCELYGHREAEAAVTTQGRLFLNDCGVRHGQDSGVLIRDEGQALLQACVVSGNASAGVSVGGQSVLVARASHINDNARYAVEVSAGGTARVEDSDLSGNGLGPWDVEYGAEVESERNRN
;
A
#
# COMPACT_ATOMS: atom_id res chain seq x y z
N MET A 1 -4.01 -15.87 -23.58
CA MET A 1 -5.48 -16.12 -23.55
C MET A 1 -6.02 -15.91 -24.95
N ASN A 2 -7.07 -16.62 -25.33
CA ASN A 2 -7.56 -16.65 -26.71
C ASN A 2 -8.20 -15.31 -27.14
N GLU A 3 -8.05 -14.90 -28.40
CA GLU A 3 -8.63 -13.67 -28.94
C GLU A 3 -10.11 -13.82 -29.36
N GLN A 4 -10.58 -15.04 -29.62
CA GLN A 4 -11.95 -15.31 -30.07
C GLN A 4 -13.02 -14.85 -29.06
N PRO A 5 -12.91 -15.11 -27.74
CA PRO A 5 -13.87 -14.59 -26.76
C PRO A 5 -13.90 -13.06 -26.68
N ARG A 6 -12.74 -12.39 -26.87
CA ARG A 6 -12.65 -10.92 -26.93
C ARG A 6 -13.39 -10.38 -28.16
N GLN A 7 -13.24 -11.02 -29.32
CA GLN A 7 -13.98 -10.64 -30.53
C GLN A 7 -15.49 -10.82 -30.35
N LYS A 8 -15.92 -11.93 -29.73
CA LYS A 8 -17.33 -12.17 -29.44
C LYS A 8 -17.90 -11.19 -28.43
N LEU A 9 -17.13 -10.77 -27.42
CA LEU A 9 -17.52 -9.70 -26.52
C LEU A 9 -17.80 -8.38 -27.27
N ARG A 10 -16.94 -8.00 -28.24
CA ARG A 10 -17.14 -6.80 -29.09
C ARG A 10 -18.43 -6.91 -29.90
N GLU A 11 -18.71 -8.06 -30.50
CA GLU A 11 -19.95 -8.30 -31.25
C GLU A 11 -21.20 -8.21 -30.35
N ILE A 12 -21.14 -8.78 -29.15
CA ILE A 12 -22.22 -8.75 -28.16
C ILE A 12 -22.52 -7.31 -27.73
N VAL A 13 -21.50 -6.53 -27.37
CA VAL A 13 -21.66 -5.12 -26.97
C VAL A 13 -22.17 -4.28 -28.14
N ALA A 14 -21.68 -4.50 -29.36
CA ALA A 14 -22.17 -3.79 -30.55
C ALA A 14 -23.63 -4.09 -30.88
N ARG A 15 -24.09 -5.34 -30.69
CA ARG A 15 -25.47 -5.77 -30.99
C ARG A 15 -26.47 -5.39 -29.91
N HIS A 16 -26.08 -5.47 -28.64
CA HIS A 16 -26.99 -5.31 -27.50
C HIS A 16 -26.82 -3.99 -26.74
N GLY A 17 -25.78 -3.20 -27.06
CA GLY A 17 -25.51 -1.92 -26.42
C GLY A 17 -25.17 -2.05 -24.93
N ARG A 18 -25.28 -0.93 -24.21
CA ARG A 18 -24.92 -0.85 -22.77
C ARG A 18 -25.82 -1.66 -21.85
N ALA A 19 -27.00 -2.09 -22.30
CA ALA A 19 -27.87 -2.96 -21.52
C ALA A 19 -27.20 -4.32 -21.18
N VAL A 20 -26.17 -4.74 -21.94
CA VAL A 20 -25.46 -6.00 -21.66
C VAL A 20 -24.51 -5.90 -20.47
N ILE A 21 -24.07 -4.69 -20.08
CA ILE A 21 -23.23 -4.50 -18.89
C ILE A 21 -24.05 -4.23 -17.62
N GLU A 22 -25.37 -4.07 -17.74
CA GLU A 22 -26.26 -3.87 -16.60
C GLU A 22 -26.83 -5.20 -16.06
N ASP A 23 -26.74 -6.28 -16.84
CA ASP A 23 -27.26 -7.61 -16.49
C ASP A 23 -26.17 -8.69 -16.69
N VAL A 24 -25.52 -9.05 -15.58
CA VAL A 24 -24.45 -10.07 -15.53
C VAL A 24 -24.92 -11.41 -16.10
N ARG A 25 -26.12 -11.87 -15.73
CA ARG A 25 -26.64 -13.19 -16.13
C ARG A 25 -26.90 -13.24 -17.63
N ARG A 26 -27.43 -12.16 -18.19
CA ARG A 26 -27.65 -12.03 -19.63
C ARG A 26 -26.32 -11.99 -20.39
N CYS A 27 -25.33 -11.25 -19.90
CA CYS A 27 -24.01 -11.18 -20.52
C CYS A 27 -23.29 -12.54 -20.50
N GLU A 28 -23.30 -13.20 -19.34
CA GLU A 28 -22.72 -14.52 -19.16
C GLU A 28 -23.38 -15.57 -20.07
N GLY A 29 -24.71 -15.57 -20.18
CA GLY A 29 -25.44 -16.45 -21.09
C GLY A 29 -25.00 -16.29 -22.54
N LEU A 30 -24.94 -15.04 -23.02
CA LEU A 30 -24.48 -14.74 -24.39
C LEU A 30 -23.02 -15.15 -24.62
N LEU A 31 -22.12 -14.91 -23.66
CA LEU A 31 -20.71 -15.32 -23.78
C LEU A 31 -20.56 -16.84 -23.81
N ARG A 32 -21.35 -17.58 -23.01
CA ARG A 32 -21.36 -19.04 -23.00
C ARG A 32 -21.92 -19.63 -24.30
N ASP A 33 -22.95 -19.02 -24.88
CA ASP A 33 -23.54 -19.45 -26.15
C ASP A 33 -22.58 -19.28 -27.34
N TYR A 34 -21.79 -18.20 -27.36
CA TYR A 34 -20.87 -17.89 -28.46
C TYR A 34 -19.42 -18.35 -28.24
N SER A 35 -19.01 -18.67 -27.01
CA SER A 35 -17.62 -18.98 -26.66
C SER A 35 -17.49 -20.02 -25.53
N GLY A 36 -18.48 -20.92 -25.38
CA GLY A 36 -18.51 -21.93 -24.31
C GLY A 36 -17.35 -22.94 -24.31
N GLU A 37 -16.63 -23.06 -25.42
CA GLU A 37 -15.39 -23.85 -25.51
C GLU A 37 -14.21 -23.17 -24.76
N HIS A 38 -14.24 -21.84 -24.60
CA HIS A 38 -13.20 -21.03 -23.92
C HIS A 38 -13.63 -20.65 -22.49
N ARG A 39 -13.91 -21.66 -21.65
CA ARG A 39 -14.50 -21.46 -20.31
C ARG A 39 -13.68 -20.53 -19.41
N ARG A 40 -12.36 -20.58 -19.52
CA ARG A 40 -11.45 -19.74 -18.71
C ARG A 40 -11.63 -18.26 -19.09
N GLU A 41 -11.55 -17.93 -20.36
CA GLU A 41 -11.72 -16.58 -20.87
C GLU A 41 -13.11 -16.02 -20.55
N VAL A 42 -14.16 -16.83 -20.73
CA VAL A 42 -15.53 -16.44 -20.36
C VAL A 42 -15.61 -16.13 -18.86
N SER A 43 -15.04 -16.97 -18.00
CA SER A 43 -15.02 -16.74 -16.55
C SER A 43 -14.36 -15.42 -16.19
N VAL A 44 -13.20 -15.11 -16.77
CA VAL A 44 -12.46 -13.88 -16.43
C VAL A 44 -13.19 -12.63 -16.94
N LEU A 45 -13.88 -12.70 -18.08
CA LEU A 45 -14.74 -11.61 -18.58
C LEU A 45 -15.95 -11.36 -17.68
N VAL A 46 -16.58 -12.42 -17.18
CA VAL A 46 -17.70 -12.35 -16.25
C VAL A 46 -17.24 -11.80 -14.90
N SER A 47 -16.11 -12.25 -14.37
CA SER A 47 -15.53 -11.72 -13.12
C SER A 47 -15.31 -10.20 -13.19
N ALA A 48 -14.85 -9.67 -14.34
CA ALA A 48 -14.70 -8.23 -14.53
C ALA A 48 -16.04 -7.48 -14.48
N LEU A 49 -17.08 -8.08 -15.06
CA LEU A 49 -18.43 -7.50 -15.06
C LEU A 49 -19.06 -7.51 -13.66
N GLU A 50 -18.86 -8.58 -12.89
CA GLU A 50 -19.29 -8.67 -11.49
C GLU A 50 -18.58 -7.65 -10.59
N GLU A 51 -17.31 -7.35 -10.87
CA GLU A 51 -16.52 -6.29 -10.22
C GLU A 51 -16.81 -4.88 -10.76
N HIS A 52 -17.88 -4.72 -11.54
CA HIS A 52 -18.33 -3.46 -12.11
C HIS A 52 -17.27 -2.72 -12.95
N VAL A 53 -16.27 -3.44 -13.46
CA VAL A 53 -15.16 -2.83 -14.23
C VAL A 53 -15.67 -2.11 -15.49
N PRO A 54 -16.56 -2.68 -16.33
CA PRO A 54 -17.11 -2.00 -17.50
C PRO A 54 -17.84 -0.69 -17.18
N GLN A 55 -18.59 -0.67 -16.08
CA GLN A 55 -19.40 0.47 -15.62
C GLN A 55 -18.49 1.59 -15.12
N ASP A 56 -17.52 1.25 -14.27
CA ASP A 56 -16.54 2.21 -13.75
C ASP A 56 -15.67 2.80 -14.86
N MET A 57 -15.40 2.03 -15.92
CA MET A 57 -14.64 2.49 -17.08
C MET A 57 -15.39 3.56 -17.87
N LEU A 58 -16.72 3.44 -17.98
CA LEU A 58 -17.57 4.46 -18.60
C LEU A 58 -17.81 5.66 -17.68
N ALA A 59 -17.76 5.48 -16.36
CA ALA A 59 -17.93 6.52 -15.37
C ALA A 59 -16.64 7.29 -15.04
N ALA A 60 -15.50 6.90 -15.64
CA ALA A 60 -14.21 7.51 -15.34
C ALA A 60 -14.17 9.02 -15.66
N PRO A 61 -13.55 9.85 -14.81
CA PRO A 61 -13.47 11.29 -15.03
C PRO A 61 -12.78 11.65 -16.36
N PRO A 62 -13.29 12.66 -17.10
CA PRO A 62 -12.63 13.18 -18.30
C PRO A 62 -11.19 13.62 -17.99
N GLY A 63 -10.23 13.21 -18.80
CA GLY A 63 -8.81 13.58 -18.63
C GLY A 63 -7.96 12.56 -17.86
N THR A 64 -8.56 11.50 -17.31
CA THR A 64 -7.78 10.39 -16.73
C THR A 64 -6.99 9.67 -17.83
N PRO A 65 -5.64 9.53 -17.72
CA PRO A 65 -4.87 8.77 -18.69
C PRO A 65 -5.36 7.32 -18.78
N ARG A 66 -5.71 6.88 -19.99
CA ARG A 66 -6.36 5.58 -20.22
C ARG A 66 -5.48 4.40 -19.78
N GLU A 67 -4.18 4.49 -19.99
CA GLU A 67 -3.20 3.49 -19.52
C GLU A 67 -3.28 3.29 -18.00
N VAL A 68 -3.30 4.38 -17.24
CA VAL A 68 -3.40 4.36 -15.77
C VAL A 68 -4.75 3.82 -15.32
N LEU A 69 -5.84 4.22 -16.00
CA LEU A 69 -7.18 3.74 -15.71
C LEU A 69 -7.28 2.21 -15.88
N LEU A 70 -6.80 1.68 -17.01
CA LEU A 70 -6.83 0.25 -17.31
C LEU A 70 -5.92 -0.55 -16.37
N ALA A 71 -4.71 -0.05 -16.08
CA ALA A 71 -3.79 -0.68 -15.14
C ALA A 71 -4.40 -0.78 -13.73
N ARG A 72 -5.02 0.30 -13.25
CA ARG A 72 -5.70 0.32 -11.95
C ARG A 72 -6.86 -0.67 -11.88
N MET A 73 -7.69 -0.75 -12.92
CA MET A 73 -8.83 -1.67 -12.98
C MET A 73 -8.38 -3.13 -13.10
N ALA A 74 -7.35 -3.40 -13.90
CA ALA A 74 -6.76 -4.72 -14.03
C ALA A 74 -6.22 -5.19 -12.68
N ARG A 75 -5.54 -4.29 -11.96
CA ARG A 75 -5.02 -4.57 -10.63
C ARG A 75 -6.14 -4.85 -9.61
N ARG A 76 -7.14 -3.98 -9.53
CA ARG A 76 -8.32 -4.20 -8.65
C ARG A 76 -9.00 -5.54 -8.94
N LEU A 77 -9.18 -5.87 -10.22
CA LEU A 77 -9.78 -7.13 -10.63
C LEU A 77 -8.89 -8.34 -10.28
N SER A 78 -7.57 -8.20 -10.41
CA SER A 78 -6.59 -9.21 -9.98
C SER A 78 -6.72 -9.48 -8.49
N ASP A 79 -6.73 -8.43 -7.68
CA ASP A 79 -6.73 -8.49 -6.21
C ASP A 79 -8.08 -9.03 -5.68
N ASN A 80 -9.21 -8.51 -6.16
CA ASN A 80 -10.54 -8.86 -5.65
C ASN A 80 -10.97 -10.29 -6.03
N ARG A 81 -10.45 -10.82 -7.14
CA ARG A 81 -10.87 -12.13 -7.70
C ARG A 81 -9.78 -13.18 -7.72
N ALA A 82 -8.62 -12.89 -7.11
CA ALA A 82 -7.44 -13.75 -7.12
C ALA A 82 -7.08 -14.23 -8.54
N LEU A 83 -7.24 -13.34 -9.54
CA LEU A 83 -6.89 -13.62 -10.93
C LEU A 83 -5.40 -13.32 -11.14
N SER A 84 -4.77 -14.00 -12.09
CA SER A 84 -3.41 -13.61 -12.49
C SER A 84 -3.42 -12.26 -13.19
N GLU A 85 -2.38 -11.46 -13.00
CA GLU A 85 -2.27 -10.13 -13.63
C GLU A 85 -2.44 -10.17 -15.16
N PRO A 86 -1.84 -11.13 -15.92
CA PRO A 86 -2.10 -11.24 -17.35
C PRO A 86 -3.55 -11.57 -17.69
N ALA A 87 -4.26 -12.28 -16.81
CA ALA A 87 -5.67 -12.61 -17.01
C ALA A 87 -6.57 -11.41 -16.72
N ALA A 88 -6.33 -10.71 -15.61
CA ALA A 88 -7.06 -9.51 -15.25
C ALA A 88 -6.82 -8.39 -16.27
N ALA A 89 -5.57 -8.14 -16.64
CA ALA A 89 -5.22 -7.17 -17.69
C ALA A 89 -5.86 -7.50 -19.03
N TRP A 90 -5.82 -8.78 -19.45
CA TRP A 90 -6.52 -9.19 -20.67
C TRP A 90 -8.02 -8.96 -20.59
N SER A 91 -8.67 -9.20 -19.45
CA SER A 91 -10.11 -9.01 -19.28
C SER A 91 -10.51 -7.54 -19.31
N VAL A 92 -9.79 -6.70 -18.57
CA VAL A 92 -9.98 -5.24 -18.56
C VAL A 92 -9.74 -4.66 -19.95
N ASN A 93 -8.68 -5.08 -20.63
CA ASN A 93 -8.40 -4.64 -22.00
C ASN A 93 -9.48 -5.11 -22.99
N SER A 94 -10.02 -6.33 -22.81
CA SER A 94 -11.09 -6.86 -23.65
C SER A 94 -12.38 -6.05 -23.50
N TRP A 95 -12.73 -5.66 -22.26
CA TRP A 95 -13.84 -4.76 -22.00
C TRP A 95 -13.60 -3.34 -22.54
N ALA A 96 -12.38 -2.82 -22.40
CA ALA A 96 -12.03 -1.49 -22.92
C ALA A 96 -12.16 -1.40 -24.45
N LEU A 97 -11.74 -2.46 -25.16
CA LEU A 97 -11.92 -2.58 -26.61
C LEU A 97 -13.40 -2.74 -27.00
N ALA A 98 -14.17 -3.54 -26.24
CA ALA A 98 -15.59 -3.75 -26.52
C ALA A 98 -16.45 -2.50 -26.31
N LEU A 99 -16.08 -1.66 -25.33
CA LEU A 99 -16.77 -0.41 -25.01
C LEU A 99 -16.30 0.78 -25.86
N GLY A 100 -15.24 0.61 -26.66
CA GLY A 100 -14.63 1.70 -27.43
C GLY A 100 -13.91 2.72 -26.56
N VAL A 101 -13.49 2.34 -25.35
CA VAL A 101 -12.72 3.18 -24.44
C VAL A 101 -11.27 3.28 -24.89
N VAL A 102 -10.75 2.29 -25.62
CA VAL A 102 -9.44 2.32 -26.30
C VAL A 102 -9.55 1.66 -27.67
N SER A 103 -8.67 2.03 -28.59
CA SER A 103 -8.44 1.35 -29.86
C SER A 103 -7.37 0.26 -29.75
N ASP A 104 -7.37 -0.67 -30.72
CA ASP A 104 -6.36 -1.73 -30.83
C ASP A 104 -4.93 -1.17 -30.94
N ASP A 105 -4.75 0.00 -31.58
CA ASP A 105 -3.44 0.64 -31.75
C ASP A 105 -2.95 1.33 -30.47
N GLU A 106 -3.85 2.00 -29.72
CA GLU A 106 -3.52 2.55 -28.40
C GLU A 106 -3.09 1.44 -27.42
N LEU A 107 -3.80 0.31 -27.42
CA LEU A 107 -3.50 -0.80 -26.54
C LEU A 107 -2.13 -1.44 -26.84
N LYS A 108 -1.77 -1.55 -28.13
CA LYS A 108 -0.42 -2.01 -28.54
C LYS A 108 0.67 -1.02 -28.10
N ALA A 109 0.40 0.27 -28.16
CA ALA A 109 1.35 1.30 -27.75
C ALA A 109 1.68 1.23 -26.25
N PHE A 110 0.72 0.84 -25.39
CA PHE A 110 0.97 0.61 -23.96
C PHE A 110 1.92 -0.57 -23.72
N GLY A 111 1.85 -1.63 -24.53
CA GLY A 111 2.73 -2.81 -24.39
C GLY A 111 4.17 -2.62 -24.90
N GLY A 112 4.41 -1.63 -25.77
CA GLY A 112 5.70 -1.44 -26.47
C GLY A 112 6.76 -0.63 -25.72
N ARG A 113 6.47 -0.07 -24.53
CA ARG A 113 7.40 0.81 -23.78
C ARG A 113 8.26 0.10 -22.72
N SER A 114 8.21 -1.23 -22.64
CA SER A 114 9.11 -2.01 -21.79
C SER A 114 10.13 -2.75 -22.66
N THR A 115 11.41 -2.63 -22.32
CA THR A 115 12.63 -3.15 -23.01
C THR A 115 13.25 -2.24 -24.09
N THR A 116 14.13 -1.32 -23.67
CA THR A 116 15.55 -1.17 -24.12
C THR A 116 16.16 0.04 -23.39
N ARG A 117 16.85 -0.18 -22.27
CA ARG A 117 17.84 0.77 -21.74
C ARG A 117 19.09 0.63 -22.61
N GLN A 118 19.45 1.68 -23.35
CA GLN A 118 20.83 1.88 -23.78
C GLN A 118 21.29 3.24 -23.27
N GLN A 119 22.38 3.17 -22.50
CA GLN A 119 23.30 4.26 -22.24
C GLN A 119 23.63 4.99 -23.54
N ASN A 120 23.51 6.31 -23.54
CA ASN A 120 24.43 7.22 -24.21
C ASN A 120 24.08 8.66 -23.78
N ASP A 121 24.95 9.21 -22.94
CA ASP A 121 25.16 10.65 -22.81
C ASP A 121 25.69 11.16 -24.17
N PRO A 122 25.23 12.33 -24.66
CA PRO A 122 26.19 13.43 -24.71
C PRO A 122 25.58 14.82 -24.49
N GLY A 123 26.33 15.65 -23.78
CA GLY A 123 26.91 16.84 -24.43
C GLY A 123 26.20 18.17 -24.23
N TYR A 124 26.80 18.98 -23.36
CA TYR A 124 26.70 20.44 -23.25
C TYR A 124 26.61 21.17 -24.60
N GLY A 125 25.70 22.15 -24.71
CA GLY A 125 25.63 23.07 -25.85
C GLY A 125 24.89 24.36 -25.50
N ILE A 126 25.66 25.43 -25.25
CA ILE A 126 25.19 26.80 -25.04
C ILE A 126 24.67 27.39 -26.36
N HIS A 127 23.53 28.08 -26.35
CA HIS A 127 23.30 29.23 -27.22
C HIS A 127 22.48 30.33 -26.53
N LYS A 128 23.06 31.53 -26.57
CA LYS A 128 22.54 32.84 -26.16
C LYS A 128 21.76 33.49 -27.30
N ASP A 129 20.97 34.50 -26.90
CA ASP A 129 20.38 35.61 -27.65
C ASP A 129 19.13 35.24 -28.50
N SER A 130 17.97 35.86 -28.28
CA SER A 130 17.74 37.24 -28.72
C SER A 130 16.54 37.91 -28.03
N PHE A 131 16.73 39.20 -27.75
CA PHE A 131 15.79 40.16 -27.18
C PHE A 131 14.72 40.66 -28.15
N GLY A 132 13.58 41.13 -27.61
CA GLY A 132 12.78 42.16 -28.27
C GLY A 132 11.37 42.39 -27.71
N ALA A 133 11.20 43.30 -26.75
CA ALA A 133 10.01 44.17 -26.65
C ALA A 133 10.30 45.35 -25.70
N GLY A 134 10.07 46.57 -26.20
CA GLY A 134 10.39 47.85 -25.57
C GLY A 134 9.44 48.31 -24.46
N PRO A 135 9.66 49.53 -23.92
CA PRO A 135 9.16 49.95 -22.62
C PRO A 135 7.82 50.67 -22.70
N VAL A 136 7.02 50.57 -21.63
CA VAL A 136 5.98 51.54 -21.31
C VAL A 136 6.06 51.88 -19.83
N GLU A 137 6.16 53.17 -19.58
CA GLU A 137 6.30 53.82 -18.28
C GLU A 137 4.92 54.26 -17.74
N GLN A 138 4.87 54.60 -16.44
CA GLN A 138 3.81 55.30 -15.69
C GLN A 138 2.67 54.42 -15.12
N THR A 139 2.24 54.51 -13.85
CA THR A 139 2.36 55.53 -12.81
C THR A 139 2.10 54.95 -11.41
N SER A 140 2.56 55.74 -10.45
CA SER A 140 2.60 55.71 -8.98
C SER A 140 1.29 55.42 -8.19
N ASN A 141 1.47 54.60 -7.14
CA ASN A 141 1.16 54.90 -5.71
C ASN A 141 -0.20 54.46 -5.09
N LYS A 142 -0.16 53.50 -4.14
CA LYS A 142 -0.35 53.76 -2.68
C LYS A 142 -0.24 52.50 -1.78
N ALA A 143 0.60 52.65 -0.75
CA ALA A 143 0.61 52.07 0.62
C ALA A 143 0.59 50.53 0.77
N SER A 144 1.67 49.80 1.10
CA SER A 144 2.68 49.92 2.17
C SER A 144 2.15 49.83 3.61
N VAL A 145 1.90 48.61 4.06
CA VAL A 145 2.21 48.21 5.44
C VAL A 145 3.41 47.28 5.34
N SER A 146 4.60 47.81 5.64
CA SER A 146 5.85 47.05 5.62
C SER A 146 5.93 46.17 6.86
N ALA A 147 5.76 44.87 6.68
CA ALA A 147 6.25 43.88 7.64
C ALA A 147 7.79 44.02 7.75
N PRO A 148 8.38 43.84 8.95
CA PRO A 148 9.82 43.97 9.11
C PRO A 148 10.56 42.90 8.31
N ALA A 149 11.64 43.31 7.65
CA ALA A 149 12.58 42.40 7.02
C ALA A 149 13.21 41.47 8.08
N GLY A 150 13.06 40.16 7.88
CA GLY A 150 13.86 39.13 8.53
C GLY A 150 13.52 38.82 9.99
N ALA A 151 12.23 38.77 10.36
CA ALA A 151 11.86 38.17 11.64
C ALA A 151 12.22 36.68 11.61
N ALA A 152 13.10 36.24 12.52
CA ALA A 152 13.45 34.82 12.69
C ALA A 152 12.22 33.97 13.04
N SER A 153 11.19 34.60 13.63
CA SER A 153 9.90 33.98 13.84
C SER A 153 8.74 34.95 13.61
N VAL A 154 7.64 34.45 13.06
CA VAL A 154 6.38 35.18 12.83
C VAL A 154 5.21 34.38 13.41
N VAL A 155 4.16 35.07 13.85
CA VAL A 155 2.96 34.48 14.45
C VAL A 155 1.79 34.55 13.49
N VAL A 156 1.05 33.45 13.36
CA VAL A 156 -0.15 33.32 12.53
C VAL A 156 -1.35 33.10 13.44
N SER A 157 -2.42 33.89 13.26
CA SER A 157 -3.67 33.75 13.99
C SER A 157 -4.86 34.04 13.08
N ALA A 158 -5.73 33.05 12.86
CA ALA A 158 -6.92 33.19 12.03
C ALA A 158 -7.93 34.21 12.59
N THR A 159 -7.91 34.44 13.92
CA THR A 159 -8.85 35.34 14.62
C THR A 159 -8.27 36.71 14.94
N GLY A 160 -7.04 36.99 14.50
CA GLY A 160 -6.32 38.25 14.76
C GLY A 160 -5.30 38.15 15.90
N GLY A 161 -4.49 39.21 16.08
CA GLY A 161 -3.44 39.26 17.11
C GLY A 161 -2.15 38.50 16.79
N GLY A 162 -2.02 37.97 15.57
CA GLY A 162 -0.76 37.49 14.98
C GLY A 162 -0.23 38.49 13.95
N ASP A 163 1.00 38.27 13.48
CA ASP A 163 1.62 39.04 12.39
C ASP A 163 0.91 38.80 11.04
N TYR A 164 0.38 37.59 10.86
CA TYR A 164 -0.38 37.18 9.66
C TYR A 164 -1.68 36.48 10.04
N ALA A 165 -2.66 36.52 9.14
CA ALA A 165 -3.92 35.78 9.26
C ALA A 165 -3.86 34.39 8.62
N SER A 166 -2.91 34.16 7.71
CA SER A 166 -2.70 32.89 7.00
C SER A 166 -1.27 32.38 7.12
N ILE A 167 -1.10 31.06 7.06
CA ILE A 167 0.21 30.40 7.07
C ILE A 167 0.92 30.66 5.75
N THR A 168 0.19 30.69 4.64
CA THR A 168 0.72 30.96 3.30
C THR A 168 1.33 32.36 3.19
N GLU A 169 0.73 33.40 3.78
CA GLU A 169 1.32 34.74 3.80
C GLU A 169 2.60 34.79 4.65
N ALA A 170 2.58 34.15 5.82
CA ALA A 170 3.75 34.02 6.67
C ALA A 170 4.91 33.27 5.97
N LEU A 171 4.58 32.22 5.21
CA LEU A 171 5.57 31.49 4.40
C LEU A 171 6.20 32.37 3.34
N ARG A 172 5.47 33.27 2.70
CA ARG A 172 6.04 34.18 1.69
C ARG A 172 7.00 35.20 2.29
N SER A 173 6.75 35.64 3.53
CA SER A 173 7.54 36.69 4.18
C SER A 173 8.76 36.17 4.93
N VAL A 174 8.66 34.97 5.52
CA VAL A 174 9.75 34.42 6.35
C VAL A 174 10.96 34.07 5.49
N ALA A 175 12.17 34.35 5.97
CA ALA A 175 13.39 33.91 5.31
C ALA A 175 13.53 32.37 5.43
N PRO A 176 14.26 31.71 4.50
CA PRO A 176 14.65 30.30 4.70
C PRO A 176 15.30 30.09 6.08
N GLY A 177 14.91 29.03 6.77
CA GLY A 177 15.31 28.69 8.15
C GLY A 177 14.49 29.40 9.24
N GLY A 178 13.54 30.26 8.89
CA GLY A 178 12.70 30.92 9.89
C GLY A 178 11.56 30.05 10.42
N ARG A 179 10.87 30.56 11.45
CA ARG A 179 9.86 29.83 12.21
C ARG A 179 8.48 30.50 12.21
N ILE A 180 7.46 29.77 11.84
CA ILE A 180 6.07 30.21 11.84
C ILE A 180 5.36 29.56 13.04
N ILE A 181 4.85 30.38 13.95
CA ILE A 181 4.07 29.93 15.11
C ILE A 181 2.60 30.06 14.76
N VAL A 182 1.83 28.98 14.84
CA VAL A 182 0.42 28.94 14.43
C VAL A 182 -0.47 28.77 15.65
N ARG A 183 -1.35 29.74 15.91
CA ARG A 183 -2.30 29.67 17.04
C ARG A 183 -3.55 28.85 16.70
N SER A 184 -4.35 28.55 17.72
CA SER A 184 -5.67 27.93 17.53
C SER A 184 -6.51 28.67 16.48
N GLY A 185 -7.09 27.91 15.56
CA GLY A 185 -7.83 28.43 14.42
C GLY A 185 -8.04 27.37 13.36
N VAL A 186 -8.98 27.66 12.46
CA VAL A 186 -9.18 26.89 11.23
C VAL A 186 -8.61 27.69 10.07
N TYR A 187 -7.66 27.09 9.35
CA TYR A 187 -6.91 27.66 8.26
C TYR A 187 -7.31 26.90 6.97
N GLU A 188 -8.18 27.52 6.18
CA GLU A 188 -8.63 26.96 4.90
C GLU A 188 -7.63 27.33 3.79
N GLU A 189 -6.54 26.57 3.69
CA GLU A 189 -5.44 26.85 2.77
C GLU A 189 -4.65 25.59 2.37
N SER A 190 -3.85 25.71 1.31
CA SER A 190 -2.92 24.68 0.85
C SER A 190 -1.49 25.20 1.06
N ILE A 191 -0.78 24.56 1.97
CA ILE A 191 0.57 24.94 2.38
C ILE A 191 1.58 24.32 1.42
N VAL A 192 2.47 25.14 0.86
CA VAL A 192 3.57 24.69 0.01
C VAL A 192 4.90 24.99 0.70
N LEU A 193 5.67 23.94 0.98
CA LEU A 193 7.02 24.04 1.53
C LEU A 193 8.03 23.80 0.41
N ASP A 194 8.65 24.88 -0.06
CA ASP A 194 9.68 24.89 -1.11
C ASP A 194 11.05 25.38 -0.61
N LYS A 195 11.13 25.76 0.66
CA LYS A 195 12.33 26.24 1.35
C LYS A 195 12.39 25.70 2.77
N GLN A 196 13.56 25.79 3.38
CA GLN A 196 13.74 25.49 4.79
C GLN A 196 12.86 26.39 5.64
N VAL A 197 12.05 25.80 6.51
CA VAL A 197 11.15 26.52 7.42
C VAL A 197 10.62 25.58 8.50
N GLU A 198 10.27 26.14 9.66
CA GLU A 198 9.53 25.44 10.71
C GLU A 198 8.12 26.02 10.84
N ILE A 199 7.10 25.18 10.89
CA ILE A 199 5.72 25.51 11.24
C ILE A 199 5.40 24.79 12.55
N VAL A 200 5.07 25.54 13.60
CA VAL A 200 4.85 24.98 14.95
C VAL A 200 3.55 25.50 15.52
N GLY A 201 2.66 24.60 15.90
CA GLY A 201 1.43 24.93 16.62
C GLY A 201 1.70 25.46 18.03
N GLU A 202 1.04 26.55 18.40
CA GLU A 202 0.99 27.11 19.76
C GLU A 202 -0.35 26.74 20.40
N GLY A 203 -0.38 25.59 21.07
CA GLY A 203 -1.57 25.10 21.78
C GLY A 203 -1.89 23.64 21.49
N PRO A 204 -3.08 23.17 21.87
CA PRO A 204 -3.54 21.82 21.57
C PRO A 204 -3.68 21.62 20.06
N ARG A 205 -3.02 20.59 19.49
CA ARG A 205 -3.02 20.34 18.04
C ARG A 205 -4.40 20.28 17.40
N GLY A 206 -5.38 19.70 18.11
CA GLY A 206 -6.76 19.56 17.63
C GLY A 206 -7.52 20.88 17.47
N GLU A 207 -6.98 21.99 17.99
CA GLU A 207 -7.53 23.34 17.80
C GLU A 207 -6.83 24.11 16.67
N ILE A 208 -5.77 23.56 16.07
CA ILE A 208 -4.96 24.20 15.02
C ILE A 208 -5.14 23.39 13.74
N VAL A 209 -6.20 23.69 13.00
CA VAL A 209 -6.64 22.87 11.87
C VAL A 209 -6.31 23.55 10.56
N VAL A 210 -5.44 22.93 9.76
CA VAL A 210 -5.26 23.29 8.34
C VAL A 210 -6.13 22.36 7.50
N ARG A 211 -6.99 22.94 6.68
CA ARG A 211 -7.94 22.22 5.85
C ARG A 211 -7.86 22.68 4.41
N SER A 212 -7.94 21.74 3.48
CA SER A 212 -8.01 22.03 2.05
C SER A 212 -8.99 21.11 1.35
N ALA A 213 -9.88 21.68 0.54
CA ALA A 213 -10.93 20.96 -0.18
C ALA A 213 -10.62 20.70 -1.67
N GLY A 214 -9.56 21.30 -2.21
CA GLY A 214 -9.23 21.24 -3.65
C GLY A 214 -7.81 20.80 -3.99
N ALA A 215 -6.95 20.64 -2.99
CA ALA A 215 -5.55 20.25 -3.15
C ALA A 215 -5.02 19.67 -1.83
N SER A 216 -3.78 19.18 -1.82
CA SER A 216 -3.12 18.76 -0.58
C SER A 216 -3.08 19.92 0.43
N CYS A 217 -3.33 19.61 1.70
CA CYS A 217 -3.20 20.59 2.78
C CYS A 217 -1.74 21.00 2.97
N LEU A 218 -0.85 20.05 2.75
CA LEU A 218 0.59 20.25 2.81
C LEU A 218 1.24 19.58 1.61
N LYS A 219 2.01 20.35 0.83
CA LYS A 219 2.88 19.85 -0.21
C LYS A 219 4.32 20.22 0.13
N SER A 220 5.21 19.24 0.18
CA SER A 220 6.62 19.48 0.51
C SER A 220 7.52 19.05 -0.63
N SER A 221 8.34 20.01 -1.08
CA SER A 221 9.48 19.81 -1.98
C SER A 221 10.75 20.52 -1.48
N ALA A 222 10.72 21.02 -0.25
CA ALA A 222 11.86 21.62 0.43
C ALA A 222 12.93 20.57 0.74
N GLU A 223 14.21 20.97 0.74
CA GLU A 223 15.31 20.10 1.14
C GLU A 223 15.18 19.62 2.59
N SER A 224 14.77 20.51 3.49
CA SER A 224 14.38 20.20 4.86
C SER A 224 13.25 21.13 5.29
N ALA A 225 12.34 20.67 6.12
CA ALA A 225 11.33 21.50 6.77
C ALA A 225 10.78 20.77 7.99
N ARG A 226 10.10 21.49 8.89
CA ARG A 226 9.40 20.89 10.04
C ARG A 226 7.98 21.41 10.14
N VAL A 227 7.05 20.52 10.38
CA VAL A 227 5.66 20.85 10.73
C VAL A 227 5.32 20.08 12.01
N ALA A 228 4.96 20.81 13.06
CA ALA A 228 4.75 20.24 14.38
C ALA A 228 3.47 20.74 15.06
N GLY A 229 2.75 19.82 15.70
CA GLY A 229 1.64 20.17 16.62
C GLY A 229 0.42 20.77 15.95
N VAL A 230 0.09 20.34 14.72
CA VAL A 230 -1.09 20.81 13.96
C VAL A 230 -1.95 19.65 13.46
N THR A 231 -3.21 19.92 13.18
CA THR A 231 -4.12 19.00 12.48
C THR A 231 -4.16 19.34 10.99
N LEU A 232 -3.99 18.35 10.12
CA LEU A 232 -3.97 18.49 8.66
C LEU A 232 -5.11 17.64 8.06
N ARG A 233 -6.12 18.28 7.46
CA ARG A 233 -7.34 17.60 6.99
C ARG A 233 -7.61 17.83 5.50
N GLY A 234 -7.36 16.82 4.67
CA GLY A 234 -7.79 16.80 3.27
C GLY A 234 -9.31 16.63 3.20
N ALA A 235 -10.05 17.69 2.89
CA ALA A 235 -11.52 17.73 2.97
C ALA A 235 -12.18 17.88 1.60
N GLY A 236 -11.86 16.98 0.67
CA GLY A 236 -12.42 17.01 -0.68
C GLY A 236 -13.84 16.44 -0.75
N SER A 237 -14.58 16.85 -1.78
CA SER A 237 -15.87 16.25 -2.13
C SER A 237 -15.69 14.95 -2.91
N SER A 238 -16.73 14.13 -2.99
CA SER A 238 -16.78 12.92 -3.82
C SER A 238 -16.21 13.16 -5.23
N GLY A 239 -15.16 12.41 -5.60
CA GLY A 239 -14.48 12.51 -6.90
C GLY A 239 -13.21 13.36 -6.92
N ALA A 240 -12.89 14.09 -5.84
CA ALA A 240 -11.61 14.77 -5.71
C ALA A 240 -10.47 13.76 -5.45
N ALA A 241 -9.31 13.98 -6.07
CA ALA A 241 -8.16 13.07 -6.01
C ALA A 241 -6.88 13.83 -5.66
N PHE A 242 -6.63 13.99 -4.37
CA PHE A 242 -5.38 14.52 -3.82
C PHE A 242 -5.10 13.86 -2.46
N PHE A 243 -3.83 13.81 -2.08
CA PHE A 243 -3.39 13.37 -0.74
C PHE A 243 -3.56 14.49 0.27
N ALA A 244 -3.79 14.22 1.56
CA ALA A 244 -3.81 15.31 2.55
C ALA A 244 -2.41 15.93 2.71
N ILE A 245 -1.37 15.10 2.72
CA ILE A 245 0.04 15.49 2.67
C ILE A 245 0.73 14.83 1.48
N ASP A 246 1.43 15.61 0.67
CA ASP A 246 2.16 15.17 -0.52
C ASP A 246 3.66 15.54 -0.40
N ILE A 247 4.53 14.54 -0.25
CA ILE A 247 5.97 14.72 -0.02
C ILE A 247 6.73 14.19 -1.24
N LEU A 248 7.39 15.10 -1.97
CA LEU A 248 7.99 14.81 -3.29
C LEU A 248 9.51 14.64 -3.24
N ARG A 249 10.16 15.24 -2.22
CA ARG A 249 11.60 15.15 -1.94
C ARG A 249 11.94 15.78 -0.60
N GLY A 250 13.16 15.54 -0.14
CA GLY A 250 13.76 16.14 1.05
C GLY A 250 13.38 15.47 2.36
N GLU A 251 13.82 16.08 3.45
CA GLU A 251 13.69 15.60 4.82
C GLU A 251 12.65 16.43 5.57
N LEU A 252 11.37 16.21 5.26
CA LEU A 252 10.27 16.80 6.04
C LEU A 252 10.16 16.08 7.39
N VAL A 253 10.18 16.85 8.48
CA VAL A 253 9.85 16.36 9.82
C VAL A 253 8.38 16.68 10.11
N LEU A 254 7.54 15.66 10.20
CA LEU A 254 6.17 15.75 10.71
C LEU A 254 6.17 15.26 12.16
N GLU A 255 5.80 16.13 13.09
CA GLU A 255 5.88 15.84 14.52
C GLU A 255 4.60 16.15 15.27
N ASP A 256 4.10 15.19 16.04
CA ASP A 256 2.92 15.38 16.88
C ASP A 256 1.71 15.93 16.12
N CYS A 257 1.58 15.58 14.84
CA CYS A 257 0.47 16.00 13.99
C CYS A 257 -0.71 15.01 14.02
N ASP A 258 -1.88 15.48 13.66
CA ASP A 258 -3.08 14.67 13.47
C ASP A 258 -3.53 14.82 12.00
N VAL A 259 -3.61 13.72 11.26
CA VAL A 259 -3.76 13.74 9.79
C VAL A 259 -4.92 12.84 9.37
N SER A 260 -5.84 13.41 8.60
CA SER A 260 -6.95 12.67 7.99
C SER A 260 -7.25 13.12 6.57
N SER A 261 -7.95 12.29 5.80
CA SER A 261 -8.21 12.54 4.38
C SER A 261 -9.54 11.95 3.89
N ASP A 262 -10.43 12.83 3.43
CA ASP A 262 -11.71 12.47 2.79
C ASP A 262 -11.53 12.03 1.32
N THR A 263 -10.31 12.06 0.76
CA THR A 263 -10.02 11.84 -0.68
C THR A 263 -9.14 10.63 -0.99
N LEU A 264 -7.81 10.79 -0.92
CA LEU A 264 -6.83 9.71 -1.13
C LEU A 264 -6.13 9.41 0.21
N SER A 265 -4.91 8.89 0.14
CA SER A 265 -4.09 8.59 1.30
C SER A 265 -3.83 9.83 2.16
N CYS A 266 -3.71 9.64 3.48
CA CYS A 266 -3.43 10.74 4.41
C CYS A 266 -2.05 11.34 4.14
N VAL A 267 -1.02 10.49 4.00
CA VAL A 267 0.35 10.92 3.67
C VAL A 267 0.87 10.10 2.50
N ALA A 268 1.24 10.79 1.43
CA ALA A 268 1.95 10.21 0.30
C ALA A 268 3.41 10.68 0.28
N VAL A 269 4.31 9.72 0.08
CA VAL A 269 5.75 9.95 -0.06
C VAL A 269 6.22 9.30 -1.34
N HIS A 270 6.76 10.10 -2.25
CA HIS A 270 7.24 9.61 -3.55
C HIS A 270 8.45 10.37 -4.07
N GLY A 271 9.23 9.68 -4.89
CA GLY A 271 10.50 10.17 -5.42
C GLY A 271 11.70 9.66 -4.61
N HIS A 272 12.80 9.36 -5.32
CA HIS A 272 14.02 8.78 -4.73
C HIS A 272 14.76 9.69 -3.74
N GLU A 273 14.39 10.98 -3.66
CA GLU A 273 14.95 11.95 -2.72
C GLU A 273 14.01 12.24 -1.54
N ALA A 274 12.83 11.62 -1.48
CA ALA A 274 11.90 11.81 -0.39
C ALA A 274 12.24 10.86 0.77
N ALA A 275 12.61 11.45 1.91
CA ALA A 275 12.97 10.71 3.13
C ALA A 275 12.47 11.44 4.39
N PRO A 276 11.15 11.60 4.57
CA PRO A 276 10.60 12.29 5.73
C PRO A 276 10.82 11.51 7.04
N THR A 277 10.81 12.23 8.16
CA THR A 277 10.66 11.67 9.50
C THR A 277 9.26 12.00 10.01
N ILE A 278 8.45 10.99 10.28
CA ILE A 278 7.08 11.13 10.79
C ILE A 278 7.07 10.58 12.22
N ARG A 279 6.88 11.42 13.23
CA ARG A 279 7.00 11.02 14.63
C ARG A 279 5.86 11.52 15.51
N GLY A 280 5.31 10.66 16.38
CA GLY A 280 4.26 11.06 17.33
C GLY A 280 2.92 11.41 16.67
N CYS A 281 2.75 11.04 15.39
CA CYS A 281 1.60 11.43 14.59
C CYS A 281 0.45 10.42 14.72
N ARG A 282 -0.77 10.94 14.55
CA ARG A 282 -1.99 10.14 14.36
C ARG A 282 -2.42 10.25 12.90
N ILE A 283 -2.53 9.13 12.21
CA ILE A 283 -2.83 9.08 10.77
C ILE A 283 -4.04 8.18 10.57
N HIS A 284 -5.18 8.76 10.26
CA HIS A 284 -6.43 8.03 10.36
C HIS A 284 -7.54 8.51 9.45
N ASP A 285 -8.56 7.66 9.33
CA ASP A 285 -9.78 7.95 8.58
C ASP A 285 -9.47 8.44 7.15
N GLY A 286 -8.41 7.87 6.54
CA GLY A 286 -8.07 8.08 5.15
C GLY A 286 -8.98 7.29 4.22
N ALA A 287 -9.50 7.94 3.18
CA ALA A 287 -10.33 7.30 2.16
C ALA A 287 -9.57 6.29 1.26
N ASP A 288 -8.24 6.28 1.35
CA ASP A 288 -7.37 5.22 0.80
C ASP A 288 -6.41 4.73 1.90
N SER A 289 -5.08 4.86 1.75
CA SER A 289 -4.11 4.37 2.74
C SER A 289 -3.81 5.41 3.83
N GLY A 290 -3.34 4.96 5.00
CA GLY A 290 -2.81 5.90 6.00
C GLY A 290 -1.52 6.55 5.50
N LEU A 291 -0.53 5.70 5.22
CA LEU A 291 0.76 6.07 4.65
C LEU A 291 0.95 5.35 3.32
N TYR A 292 1.38 6.07 2.29
CA TYR A 292 1.66 5.50 0.97
C TYR A 292 3.04 5.91 0.46
N PHE A 293 3.96 4.95 0.41
CA PHE A 293 5.32 5.10 -0.10
C PHE A 293 5.44 4.47 -1.49
N PHE A 294 5.76 5.27 -2.51
CA PHE A 294 5.94 4.78 -3.88
C PHE A 294 7.09 5.52 -4.61
N ASP A 295 7.45 5.06 -5.81
CA ASP A 295 8.47 5.69 -6.65
C ASP A 295 9.84 5.90 -5.95
N GLY A 296 10.34 4.85 -5.31
CA GLY A 296 11.67 4.84 -4.68
C GLY A 296 11.79 5.65 -3.39
N ALA A 297 10.69 6.04 -2.76
CA ALA A 297 10.70 6.80 -1.52
C ALA A 297 11.32 6.05 -0.34
N ALA A 298 11.90 6.80 0.59
CA ALA A 298 12.38 6.33 1.89
C ALA A 298 11.67 7.09 3.01
N GLY A 299 12.15 6.94 4.25
CA GLY A 299 11.68 7.70 5.41
C GLY A 299 11.53 6.85 6.66
N THR A 300 11.26 7.51 7.77
CA THR A 300 11.03 6.89 9.08
C THR A 300 9.66 7.25 9.62
N VAL A 301 8.99 6.27 10.23
CA VAL A 301 7.72 6.43 10.94
C VAL A 301 7.92 5.91 12.35
N GLU A 302 7.87 6.79 13.35
CA GLU A 302 8.26 6.46 14.72
C GLU A 302 7.20 6.90 15.72
N ASP A 303 6.87 6.05 16.70
CA ASP A 303 5.95 6.40 17.78
C ASP A 303 4.58 6.92 17.26
N CYS A 304 4.11 6.36 16.14
CA CYS A 304 2.88 6.78 15.45
C CYS A 304 1.72 5.81 15.66
N GLU A 305 0.50 6.32 15.47
CA GLU A 305 -0.72 5.51 15.38
C GLU A 305 -1.34 5.68 13.98
N VAL A 306 -1.50 4.58 13.26
CA VAL A 306 -2.09 4.53 11.91
C VAL A 306 -3.34 3.66 11.94
N TYR A 307 -4.54 4.24 11.80
CA TYR A 307 -5.76 3.48 12.08
C TYR A 307 -7.00 3.91 11.31
N ARG A 308 -7.98 2.99 11.19
CA ARG A 308 -9.28 3.21 10.52
C ARG A 308 -9.19 3.79 9.10
N ASN A 309 -8.15 3.42 8.36
CA ASN A 309 -8.04 3.78 6.95
C ASN A 309 -8.87 2.80 6.10
N ALA A 310 -9.46 3.30 5.02
CA ALA A 310 -10.36 2.53 4.17
C ALA A 310 -9.64 1.48 3.31
N ASN A 311 -8.34 1.69 3.06
CA ASN A 311 -7.48 0.73 2.39
C ASN A 311 -6.37 0.25 3.36
N VAL A 312 -5.09 0.27 2.94
CA VAL A 312 -3.97 -0.27 3.72
C VAL A 312 -3.52 0.75 4.79
N GLY A 313 -3.12 0.29 5.97
CA GLY A 313 -2.52 1.18 6.97
C GLY A 313 -1.23 1.83 6.45
N VAL A 314 -0.24 1.02 6.09
CA VAL A 314 1.02 1.44 5.46
C VAL A 314 1.26 0.66 4.16
N ALA A 315 1.18 1.33 3.03
CA ALA A 315 1.37 0.77 1.70
C ALA A 315 2.76 1.14 1.13
N ILE A 316 3.49 0.14 0.61
CA ILE A 316 4.85 0.31 0.07
C ILE A 316 4.98 -0.32 -1.32
N THR A 317 5.45 0.45 -2.30
CA THR A 317 5.62 -0.01 -3.68
C THR A 317 6.75 0.69 -4.43
N GLY A 318 7.04 0.23 -5.65
CA GLY A 318 7.90 0.94 -6.60
C GLY A 318 9.32 1.07 -6.08
N GLY A 319 9.83 0.03 -5.41
CA GLY A 319 11.17 0.04 -4.82
C GLY A 319 11.34 0.88 -3.55
N SER A 320 10.26 1.44 -2.99
CA SER A 320 10.32 2.27 -1.77
C SER A 320 10.71 1.46 -0.53
N ARG A 321 11.38 2.10 0.43
CA ARG A 321 12.03 1.45 1.59
C ARG A 321 11.91 2.22 2.91
N PRO A 322 10.70 2.46 3.45
CA PRO A 322 10.56 3.09 4.76
C PRO A 322 11.00 2.16 5.91
N ALA A 323 11.25 2.76 7.08
CA ALA A 323 11.38 2.06 8.35
C ALA A 323 10.29 2.54 9.32
N VAL A 324 9.65 1.61 10.03
CA VAL A 324 8.57 1.87 11.00
C VAL A 324 9.00 1.35 12.36
N ARG A 325 8.93 2.19 13.39
CA ARG A 325 9.40 1.86 14.75
C ARG A 325 8.38 2.23 15.81
N ARG A 326 8.24 1.38 16.83
CA ARG A 326 7.44 1.66 18.04
C ARG A 326 6.03 2.20 17.73
N SER A 327 5.45 1.73 16.63
CA SER A 327 4.21 2.28 16.08
C SER A 327 3.11 1.24 16.04
N LYS A 328 1.86 1.71 15.97
CA LYS A 328 0.67 0.87 15.95
C LYS A 328 -0.08 1.05 14.63
N VAL A 329 -0.43 -0.06 13.97
CA VAL A 329 -1.20 -0.06 12.72
C VAL A 329 -2.44 -0.94 12.88
N TYR A 330 -3.64 -0.35 12.95
CA TYR A 330 -4.81 -1.10 13.39
C TYR A 330 -6.19 -0.65 12.90
N GLY A 331 -7.15 -1.56 12.95
CA GLY A 331 -8.57 -1.25 12.72
C GLY A 331 -8.87 -0.75 11.30
N GLY A 332 -8.02 -1.05 10.32
CA GLY A 332 -8.21 -0.72 8.91
C GLY A 332 -9.22 -1.66 8.22
N ALA A 333 -9.85 -1.17 7.16
CA ALA A 333 -10.80 -1.95 6.37
C ALA A 333 -10.15 -2.89 5.35
N ASN A 334 -8.81 -2.81 5.18
CA ASN A 334 -8.00 -3.72 4.39
C ASN A 334 -6.85 -4.29 5.25
N ALA A 335 -5.65 -4.43 4.71
CA ALA A 335 -4.46 -4.93 5.35
C ALA A 335 -3.74 -3.88 6.21
N GLY A 336 -2.91 -4.33 7.17
CA GLY A 336 -2.15 -3.45 8.05
C GLY A 336 -0.96 -2.79 7.33
N VAL A 337 0.08 -3.57 7.05
CA VAL A 337 1.27 -3.14 6.31
C VAL A 337 1.48 -4.06 5.12
N VAL A 338 1.58 -3.50 3.91
CA VAL A 338 1.74 -4.28 2.67
C VAL A 338 2.84 -3.70 1.80
N ALA A 339 3.74 -4.56 1.34
CA ALA A 339 4.74 -4.24 0.34
C ALA A 339 4.53 -5.08 -0.94
N TRP A 340 4.62 -4.45 -2.11
CA TRP A 340 4.54 -5.12 -3.41
C TRP A 340 5.46 -4.43 -4.45
N GLN A 341 5.63 -5.01 -5.63
CA GLN A 341 6.43 -4.45 -6.74
C GLN A 341 7.83 -3.97 -6.30
N GLY A 342 8.56 -4.87 -5.64
CA GLY A 342 9.91 -4.61 -5.14
C GLY A 342 10.00 -3.59 -3.99
N GLY A 343 8.87 -3.16 -3.41
CA GLY A 343 8.85 -2.41 -2.16
C GLY A 343 9.48 -3.20 -1.03
N ALA A 344 10.07 -2.51 -0.06
CA ALA A 344 10.59 -3.13 1.14
C ALA A 344 10.29 -2.31 2.39
N VAL A 345 10.21 -2.95 3.55
CA VAL A 345 9.97 -2.22 4.80
C VAL A 345 10.57 -2.95 5.99
N LEU A 346 11.10 -2.17 6.95
CA LEU A 346 11.60 -2.66 8.23
C LEU A 346 10.65 -2.21 9.34
N LEU A 347 10.11 -3.15 10.11
CA LEU A 347 9.35 -2.89 11.34
C LEU A 347 10.19 -3.27 12.56
N GLU A 348 10.27 -2.38 13.53
CA GLU A 348 10.93 -2.64 14.82
C GLU A 348 9.98 -2.26 15.96
N GLU A 349 9.73 -3.18 16.89
CA GLU A 349 8.92 -2.94 18.10
C GLU A 349 7.50 -2.42 17.79
N CYS A 350 6.89 -2.88 16.70
CA CYS A 350 5.58 -2.43 16.23
C CYS A 350 4.44 -3.38 16.63
N GLU A 351 3.22 -2.85 16.66
CA GLU A 351 1.99 -3.63 16.83
C GLU A 351 1.10 -3.47 15.60
N VAL A 352 0.75 -4.59 14.95
CA VAL A 352 -0.15 -4.60 13.78
C VAL A 352 -1.33 -5.52 14.05
N TYR A 353 -2.54 -4.95 14.16
CA TYR A 353 -3.67 -5.70 14.70
C TYR A 353 -5.05 -5.24 14.25
N GLY A 354 -6.01 -6.14 14.31
CA GLY A 354 -7.43 -5.85 14.11
C GLY A 354 -7.77 -5.30 12.72
N ASN A 355 -6.94 -5.59 11.70
CA ASN A 355 -7.23 -5.22 10.32
C ASN A 355 -8.09 -6.31 9.66
N ARG A 356 -8.83 -5.92 8.61
CA ARG A 356 -9.81 -6.80 7.96
C ARG A 356 -9.15 -7.91 7.15
N LEU A 357 -8.12 -7.56 6.37
CA LEU A 357 -7.31 -8.53 5.62
C LEU A 357 -6.02 -8.81 6.39
N ALA A 358 -4.98 -9.31 5.71
CA ALA A 358 -3.74 -9.67 6.35
C ALA A 358 -3.14 -8.49 7.12
N ASN A 359 -2.70 -8.71 8.35
CA ASN A 359 -2.01 -7.66 9.10
C ASN A 359 -0.69 -7.29 8.40
N PHE A 360 -0.02 -8.27 7.80
CA PHE A 360 1.31 -8.11 7.22
C PHE A 360 1.44 -8.82 5.87
N GLY A 361 1.69 -8.09 4.79
CA GLY A 361 1.65 -8.63 3.42
C GLY A 361 2.90 -8.34 2.57
N ALA A 362 3.39 -9.35 1.84
CA ALA A 362 4.49 -9.19 0.88
C ALA A 362 4.22 -9.93 -0.44
N SER A 363 4.35 -9.24 -1.58
CA SER A 363 4.17 -9.83 -2.91
C SER A 363 5.04 -9.22 -4.00
N GLU A 364 5.08 -9.84 -5.19
CA GLU A 364 5.71 -9.27 -6.39
C GLU A 364 7.18 -8.82 -6.16
N GLY A 365 7.98 -9.71 -5.56
CA GLY A 365 9.39 -9.46 -5.25
C GLY A 365 9.63 -8.45 -4.12
N ALA A 366 8.59 -8.05 -3.38
CA ALA A 366 8.73 -7.22 -2.20
C ALA A 366 9.37 -7.97 -1.03
N LYS A 367 10.01 -7.21 -0.13
CA LYS A 367 10.67 -7.75 1.06
C LYS A 367 10.20 -7.07 2.33
N LEU A 368 9.71 -7.86 3.25
CA LEU A 368 9.28 -7.40 4.56
C LEU A 368 10.22 -7.91 5.65
N THR A 369 10.65 -7.06 6.57
CA THR A 369 11.41 -7.45 7.76
C THR A 369 10.75 -6.92 9.02
N ALA A 370 10.51 -7.76 10.02
CA ALA A 370 9.99 -7.35 11.33
C ALA A 370 10.87 -7.88 12.46
N ARG A 371 11.07 -7.05 13.49
CA ARG A 371 11.86 -7.35 14.68
C ARG A 371 11.10 -6.98 15.93
N ALA A 372 11.03 -7.86 16.91
CA ALA A 372 10.36 -7.60 18.19
C ALA A 372 8.92 -7.07 18.03
N CYS A 373 8.21 -7.52 16.99
CA CYS A 373 6.87 -7.04 16.66
C CYS A 373 5.79 -7.97 17.21
N ARG A 374 4.62 -7.40 17.51
CA ARG A 374 3.38 -8.15 17.79
C ARG A 374 2.43 -8.00 16.62
N ILE A 375 2.09 -9.10 15.98
CA ILE A 375 1.13 -9.16 14.87
C ILE A 375 -0.02 -9.99 15.40
N HIS A 376 -1.19 -9.40 15.64
CA HIS A 376 -2.22 -10.14 16.35
C HIS A 376 -3.63 -9.70 16.05
N GLY A 377 -4.58 -10.61 16.11
CA GLY A 377 -5.99 -10.29 15.90
C GLY A 377 -6.28 -9.83 14.46
N GLY A 378 -7.22 -10.49 13.81
CA GLY A 378 -7.63 -10.13 12.46
C GLY A 378 -8.63 -11.13 11.93
N GLU A 379 -9.38 -10.72 10.92
CA GLU A 379 -10.34 -11.62 10.26
C GLU A 379 -9.68 -12.52 9.20
N ASN A 380 -8.42 -12.25 8.86
CA ASN A 380 -7.61 -13.00 7.91
C ASN A 380 -6.27 -13.41 8.55
N SER A 381 -5.28 -13.82 7.76
CA SER A 381 -3.97 -14.28 8.21
C SER A 381 -3.14 -13.16 8.87
N GLY A 382 -2.26 -13.51 9.81
CA GLY A 382 -1.37 -12.51 10.43
C GLY A 382 -0.32 -12.02 9.45
N VAL A 383 0.43 -12.96 8.88
CA VAL A 383 1.41 -12.72 7.81
C VAL A 383 0.97 -13.44 6.55
N PHE A 384 0.98 -12.76 5.41
CA PHE A 384 0.68 -13.36 4.11
C PHE A 384 1.75 -13.02 3.07
N VAL A 385 2.45 -14.05 2.58
CA VAL A 385 3.52 -13.90 1.59
C VAL A 385 3.15 -14.66 0.33
N HIS A 386 3.11 -13.98 -0.81
CA HIS A 386 2.73 -14.61 -2.08
C HIS A 386 3.43 -14.01 -3.30
N HIS A 387 3.26 -14.61 -4.48
CA HIS A 387 3.82 -14.16 -5.76
C HIS A 387 5.30 -13.75 -5.68
N GLY A 388 6.15 -14.62 -5.13
CA GLY A 388 7.59 -14.37 -5.02
C GLY A 388 8.02 -13.32 -4.00
N GLY A 389 7.11 -12.84 -3.14
CA GLY A 389 7.42 -11.99 -1.99
C GLY A 389 8.25 -12.71 -0.93
N GLU A 390 8.86 -11.92 -0.03
CA GLU A 390 9.67 -12.41 1.09
C GLU A 390 9.28 -11.71 2.38
N ALA A 391 9.13 -12.48 3.48
CA ALA A 391 9.03 -11.94 4.83
C ALA A 391 10.05 -12.59 5.77
N VAL A 392 10.73 -11.76 6.56
CA VAL A 392 11.71 -12.17 7.58
C VAL A 392 11.25 -11.62 8.92
N LEU A 393 10.96 -12.48 9.89
CA LEU A 393 10.53 -12.09 11.22
C LEU A 393 11.52 -12.64 12.26
N GLU A 394 11.97 -11.75 13.15
CA GLU A 394 12.92 -12.06 14.22
C GLU A 394 12.30 -11.66 15.57
N SER A 395 12.26 -12.58 16.53
CA SER A 395 11.73 -12.34 17.88
C SER A 395 10.31 -11.73 17.88
N CYS A 396 9.45 -12.20 16.96
CA CYS A 396 8.09 -11.69 16.79
C CYS A 396 7.04 -12.64 17.37
N GLU A 397 5.89 -12.09 17.76
CA GLU A 397 4.72 -12.86 18.22
C GLU A 397 3.56 -12.69 17.25
N LEU A 398 3.04 -13.81 16.73
CA LEU A 398 1.88 -13.90 15.86
C LEU A 398 0.76 -14.64 16.61
N TYR A 399 -0.39 -14.00 16.84
CA TYR A 399 -1.49 -14.67 17.53
C TYR A 399 -2.91 -14.15 17.28
N GLY A 400 -3.90 -15.03 17.41
CA GLY A 400 -5.32 -14.68 17.48
C GLY A 400 -5.95 -14.30 16.14
N HIS A 401 -5.41 -14.78 15.03
CA HIS A 401 -5.98 -14.59 13.69
C HIS A 401 -7.04 -15.65 13.39
N ARG A 402 -8.02 -15.27 12.54
CA ARG A 402 -9.11 -16.18 12.15
C ARG A 402 -8.67 -17.21 11.09
N GLU A 403 -7.71 -16.85 10.26
CA GLU A 403 -7.05 -17.79 9.34
C GLU A 403 -5.69 -18.20 9.92
N ALA A 404 -4.75 -18.68 9.08
CA ALA A 404 -3.43 -19.07 9.53
C ALA A 404 -2.67 -17.88 10.13
N GLU A 405 -1.88 -18.12 11.17
CA GLU A 405 -1.06 -17.05 11.77
C GLU A 405 -0.03 -16.54 10.74
N ALA A 406 0.58 -17.44 9.99
CA ALA A 406 1.35 -17.11 8.79
C ALA A 406 0.98 -18.01 7.61
N ALA A 407 0.73 -17.41 6.45
CA ALA A 407 0.42 -18.08 5.20
C ALA A 407 1.43 -17.72 4.10
N VAL A 408 1.91 -18.73 3.38
CA VAL A 408 2.89 -18.59 2.30
C VAL A 408 2.40 -19.34 1.07
N THR A 409 2.21 -18.64 -0.05
CA THR A 409 1.74 -19.24 -1.29
C THR A 409 2.48 -18.73 -2.51
N THR A 410 2.27 -19.33 -3.68
CA THR A 410 2.76 -18.87 -4.99
C THR A 410 4.21 -18.39 -4.97
N GLN A 411 5.13 -19.28 -4.61
CA GLN A 411 6.58 -19.01 -4.55
C GLN A 411 6.99 -17.95 -3.51
N GLY A 412 6.12 -17.62 -2.55
CA GLY A 412 6.43 -16.80 -1.39
C GLY A 412 7.47 -17.46 -0.48
N ARG A 413 8.22 -16.63 0.24
CA ARG A 413 9.27 -17.08 1.18
C ARG A 413 9.10 -16.45 2.55
N LEU A 414 8.99 -17.30 3.57
CA LEU A 414 8.89 -16.88 4.96
C LEU A 414 10.08 -17.39 5.77
N PHE A 415 10.68 -16.51 6.55
CA PHE A 415 11.74 -16.85 7.49
C PHE A 415 11.30 -16.39 8.87
N LEU A 416 11.15 -17.34 9.79
CA LEU A 416 10.83 -17.08 11.19
C LEU A 416 12.04 -17.50 12.04
N ASN A 417 12.55 -16.57 12.84
CA ASN A 417 13.63 -16.83 13.79
C ASN A 417 13.22 -16.36 15.18
N ASP A 418 13.29 -17.26 16.17
CA ASP A 418 12.92 -16.94 17.57
C ASP A 418 11.49 -16.38 17.70
N CYS A 419 10.55 -16.86 16.86
CA CYS A 419 9.19 -16.33 16.82
C CYS A 419 8.18 -17.24 17.55
N GLY A 420 7.18 -16.63 18.19
CA GLY A 420 5.99 -17.31 18.68
C GLY A 420 4.85 -17.23 17.66
N VAL A 421 4.25 -18.37 17.32
CA VAL A 421 3.12 -18.50 16.39
C VAL A 421 2.01 -19.28 17.11
N ARG A 422 1.04 -18.57 17.67
CA ARG A 422 0.19 -19.15 18.72
C ARG A 422 -1.27 -18.80 18.58
N HIS A 423 -2.13 -19.69 19.08
CA HIS A 423 -3.54 -19.37 19.36
C HIS A 423 -4.33 -18.86 18.14
N GLY A 424 -3.94 -19.30 16.94
CA GLY A 424 -4.72 -19.08 15.71
C GLY A 424 -5.93 -19.99 15.61
N GLN A 425 -6.95 -19.56 14.88
CA GLN A 425 -8.17 -20.34 14.63
C GLN A 425 -8.05 -21.32 13.46
N ASP A 426 -6.91 -21.30 12.75
CA ASP A 426 -6.53 -22.28 11.75
C ASP A 426 -5.13 -22.83 12.12
N SER A 427 -4.29 -23.08 11.12
CA SER A 427 -2.94 -23.60 11.26
C SER A 427 -2.00 -22.49 11.73
N GLY A 428 -0.96 -22.84 12.48
CA GLY A 428 0.07 -21.86 12.83
C GLY A 428 0.77 -21.32 11.58
N VAL A 429 1.37 -22.21 10.79
CA VAL A 429 1.98 -21.85 9.50
C VAL A 429 1.36 -22.67 8.38
N LEU A 430 0.87 -22.01 7.33
CA LEU A 430 0.31 -22.64 6.13
C LEU A 430 1.22 -22.37 4.93
N ILE A 431 1.64 -23.42 4.23
CA ILE A 431 2.51 -23.34 3.07
C ILE A 431 1.88 -24.09 1.90
N ARG A 432 1.62 -23.39 0.79
CA ARG A 432 1.01 -23.94 -0.43
C ARG A 432 1.63 -23.38 -1.70
N ASP A 433 1.30 -23.99 -2.84
CA ASP A 433 1.56 -23.46 -4.18
C ASP A 433 3.04 -23.03 -4.37
N GLU A 434 3.98 -23.96 -4.17
CA GLU A 434 5.43 -23.71 -4.25
C GLU A 434 5.97 -22.72 -3.20
N GLY A 435 5.23 -22.50 -2.11
CA GLY A 435 5.66 -21.67 -0.99
C GLY A 435 6.79 -22.32 -0.19
N GLN A 436 7.58 -21.49 0.51
CA GLN A 436 8.69 -21.97 1.32
C GLN A 436 8.70 -21.27 2.68
N ALA A 437 8.85 -22.04 3.76
CA ALA A 437 9.06 -21.50 5.09
C ALA A 437 10.26 -22.13 5.80
N LEU A 438 11.08 -21.28 6.44
CA LEU A 438 12.12 -21.67 7.37
C LEU A 438 11.74 -21.22 8.78
N LEU A 439 11.65 -22.16 9.70
CA LEU A 439 11.43 -21.91 11.13
C LEU A 439 12.69 -22.29 11.91
N GLN A 440 13.26 -21.33 12.62
CA GLN A 440 14.44 -21.52 13.46
C GLN A 440 14.13 -21.05 14.88
N ALA A 441 14.35 -21.90 15.88
CA ALA A 441 14.12 -21.55 17.28
C ALA A 441 12.69 -21.02 17.56
N CYS A 442 11.69 -21.48 16.79
CA CYS A 442 10.33 -20.96 16.89
C CYS A 442 9.47 -21.80 17.83
N VAL A 443 8.40 -21.21 18.35
CA VAL A 443 7.36 -21.91 19.11
C VAL A 443 6.01 -21.78 18.39
N VAL A 444 5.51 -22.88 17.86
CA VAL A 444 4.23 -22.98 17.13
C VAL A 444 3.27 -23.83 17.96
N SER A 445 2.33 -23.18 18.66
CA SER A 445 1.55 -23.88 19.69
C SER A 445 0.14 -23.35 19.92
N GLY A 446 -0.76 -24.22 20.38
CA GLY A 446 -2.11 -23.83 20.76
C GLY A 446 -2.98 -23.38 19.59
N ASN A 447 -2.64 -23.75 18.35
CA ASN A 447 -3.43 -23.43 17.16
C ASN A 447 -4.57 -24.46 16.98
N ALA A 448 -5.70 -24.00 16.43
CA ALA A 448 -6.92 -24.81 16.33
C ALA A 448 -6.88 -25.89 15.23
N SER A 449 -5.87 -25.87 14.37
CA SER A 449 -5.58 -26.93 13.38
C SER A 449 -4.20 -27.56 13.63
N ALA A 450 -3.42 -27.81 12.57
CA ALA A 450 -2.03 -28.25 12.68
C ALA A 450 -1.12 -27.09 13.11
N GLY A 451 0.03 -27.42 13.71
CA GLY A 451 1.08 -26.42 13.93
C GLY A 451 1.57 -25.85 12.59
N VAL A 452 1.96 -26.74 11.67
CA VAL A 452 2.36 -26.38 10.30
C VAL A 452 1.65 -27.28 9.30
N SER A 453 1.03 -26.70 8.27
CA SER A 453 0.43 -27.42 7.14
C SER A 453 1.20 -27.10 5.86
N VAL A 454 1.64 -28.14 5.16
CA VAL A 454 2.46 -28.06 3.94
C VAL A 454 1.75 -28.83 2.83
N GLY A 455 1.54 -28.23 1.67
CA GLY A 455 0.96 -28.94 0.52
C GLY A 455 1.42 -28.35 -0.81
N GLY A 456 1.31 -29.14 -1.88
CA GLY A 456 1.57 -28.68 -3.25
C GLY A 456 2.96 -28.10 -3.49
N GLN A 457 3.93 -28.94 -3.87
CA GLN A 457 5.33 -28.58 -4.21
C GLN A 457 6.00 -27.57 -3.25
N SER A 458 5.51 -27.49 -2.02
CA SER A 458 5.91 -26.50 -1.02
C SER A 458 6.89 -27.12 -0.03
N VAL A 459 7.71 -26.27 0.58
CA VAL A 459 8.82 -26.72 1.41
C VAL A 459 8.77 -26.09 2.80
N LEU A 460 8.77 -26.95 3.81
CA LEU A 460 9.05 -26.58 5.19
C LEU A 460 10.45 -27.04 5.57
N VAL A 461 11.21 -26.14 6.19
CA VAL A 461 12.39 -26.50 7.00
C VAL A 461 12.18 -25.95 8.41
N ALA A 462 12.15 -26.82 9.42
CA ALA A 462 12.07 -26.42 10.82
C ALA A 462 13.26 -26.97 11.60
N ARG A 463 13.87 -26.12 12.43
CA ARG A 463 15.08 -26.44 13.20
C ARG A 463 14.97 -25.90 14.61
N ALA A 464 15.40 -26.70 15.59
CA ALA A 464 15.44 -26.30 16.99
C ALA A 464 14.11 -25.67 17.47
N SER A 465 12.97 -26.15 16.98
CA SER A 465 11.66 -25.50 17.17
C SER A 465 10.72 -26.36 18.01
N HIS A 466 9.75 -25.73 18.66
CA HIS A 466 8.70 -26.39 19.43
C HIS A 466 7.39 -26.26 18.65
N ILE A 467 6.94 -27.33 18.01
CA ILE A 467 5.68 -27.39 17.27
C ILE A 467 4.75 -28.32 18.05
N ASN A 468 4.23 -27.84 19.16
CA ASN A 468 3.55 -28.66 20.17
C ASN A 468 2.22 -28.08 20.60
N ASP A 469 1.41 -28.90 21.28
CA ASP A 469 0.15 -28.47 21.89
C ASP A 469 -0.83 -27.82 20.88
N ASN A 470 -0.80 -28.23 19.60
CA ASN A 470 -1.80 -27.84 18.59
C ASN A 470 -2.95 -28.86 18.57
N ALA A 471 -4.14 -28.43 18.15
CA ALA A 471 -5.34 -29.24 18.24
C ALA A 471 -5.29 -30.50 17.35
N ARG A 472 -4.58 -30.44 16.22
CA ARG A 472 -4.39 -31.58 15.31
C ARG A 472 -2.96 -32.11 15.38
N TYR A 473 -2.20 -32.00 14.29
CA TYR A 473 -0.85 -32.54 14.19
C TYR A 473 0.20 -31.45 14.44
N ALA A 474 1.44 -31.83 14.77
CA ALA A 474 2.54 -30.87 14.74
C ALA A 474 2.73 -30.38 13.31
N VAL A 475 2.94 -31.32 12.38
CA VAL A 475 3.15 -31.05 10.96
C VAL A 475 2.25 -31.95 10.11
N GLU A 476 1.44 -31.33 9.26
CA GLU A 476 0.63 -31.99 8.23
C GLU A 476 1.28 -31.75 6.86
N VAL A 477 1.56 -32.81 6.11
CA VAL A 477 2.20 -32.75 4.79
C VAL A 477 1.32 -33.48 3.77
N SER A 478 0.63 -32.70 2.94
CA SER A 478 -0.20 -33.19 1.83
C SER A 478 0.64 -33.55 0.61
N ALA A 479 0.02 -34.24 -0.35
CA ALA A 479 0.68 -34.71 -1.57
C ALA A 479 1.53 -33.62 -2.27
N GLY A 480 2.78 -33.98 -2.60
CA GLY A 480 3.77 -33.11 -3.22
C GLY A 480 4.44 -32.09 -2.29
N GLY A 481 4.05 -32.01 -1.02
CA GLY A 481 4.76 -31.21 -0.02
C GLY A 481 6.03 -31.90 0.48
N THR A 482 7.00 -31.10 0.89
CA THR A 482 8.26 -31.55 1.49
C THR A 482 8.44 -30.89 2.86
N ALA A 483 8.73 -31.69 3.88
CA ALA A 483 9.05 -31.18 5.22
C ALA A 483 10.34 -31.79 5.75
N ARG A 484 11.27 -30.93 6.17
CA ARG A 484 12.45 -31.33 6.93
C ARG A 484 12.38 -30.71 8.32
N VAL A 485 12.34 -31.55 9.34
CA VAL A 485 12.27 -31.11 10.74
C VAL A 485 13.39 -31.75 11.53
N GLU A 486 14.21 -30.92 12.19
CA GLU A 486 15.35 -31.40 12.98
C GLU A 486 15.45 -30.72 14.34
N ASP A 487 15.97 -31.46 15.32
CA ASP A 487 16.25 -30.98 16.68
C ASP A 487 15.05 -30.30 17.36
N SER A 488 13.83 -30.76 17.06
CA SER A 488 12.57 -30.09 17.41
C SER A 488 11.69 -30.92 18.35
N ASP A 489 10.76 -30.26 19.05
CA ASP A 489 9.73 -30.92 19.88
C ASP A 489 8.37 -30.87 19.19
N LEU A 490 7.85 -32.04 18.82
CA LEU A 490 6.58 -32.25 18.12
C LEU A 490 5.53 -32.93 19.01
N SER A 491 5.80 -33.06 20.31
CA SER A 491 4.93 -33.77 21.25
C SER A 491 3.70 -32.94 21.65
N GLY A 492 2.72 -33.57 22.31
CA GLY A 492 1.57 -32.86 22.90
C GLY A 492 0.46 -32.43 21.92
N ASN A 493 0.65 -32.61 20.60
CA ASN A 493 -0.38 -32.32 19.60
C ASN A 493 -1.53 -33.34 19.63
N GLY A 494 -2.76 -32.88 19.44
CA GLY A 494 -3.99 -33.66 19.70
C GLY A 494 -4.15 -34.94 18.88
N LEU A 495 -3.64 -34.97 17.65
CA LEU A 495 -3.66 -36.13 16.76
C LEU A 495 -2.27 -36.76 16.56
N GLY A 496 -1.22 -36.20 17.20
CA GLY A 496 0.15 -36.70 17.14
C GLY A 496 1.11 -35.79 16.37
N PRO A 497 2.37 -36.20 16.20
CA PRO A 497 3.42 -35.35 15.63
C PRO A 497 3.28 -35.15 14.11
N TRP A 498 2.73 -36.11 13.37
CA TRP A 498 2.76 -36.11 11.90
C TRP A 498 1.45 -36.59 11.29
N ASP A 499 1.06 -35.94 10.19
CA ASP A 499 0.16 -36.48 9.16
C ASP A 499 0.83 -36.35 7.80
N VAL A 500 0.99 -37.46 7.09
CA VAL A 500 1.79 -37.53 5.87
C VAL A 500 1.00 -38.27 4.80
N GLU A 501 0.55 -37.55 3.80
CA GLU A 501 -0.19 -38.13 2.68
C GLU A 501 0.75 -38.85 1.70
N TYR A 502 0.17 -39.77 0.91
CA TYR A 502 0.90 -40.44 -0.15
C TYR A 502 1.45 -39.42 -1.16
N GLY A 503 2.76 -39.51 -1.44
CA GLY A 503 3.46 -38.58 -2.33
C GLY A 503 3.99 -37.32 -1.65
N ALA A 504 3.91 -37.21 -0.33
CA ALA A 504 4.68 -36.26 0.46
C ALA A 504 6.08 -36.79 0.79
N GLU A 505 7.03 -35.89 1.02
CA GLU A 505 8.40 -36.21 1.41
C GLU A 505 8.70 -35.63 2.81
N VAL A 506 9.13 -36.48 3.74
CA VAL A 506 9.42 -36.06 5.11
C VAL A 506 10.78 -36.57 5.57
N GLU A 507 11.61 -35.64 6.06
CA GLU A 507 12.84 -35.92 6.79
C GLU A 507 12.66 -35.48 8.25
N SER A 508 12.80 -36.40 9.20
CA SER A 508 12.68 -36.13 10.64
C SER A 508 13.90 -36.66 11.38
N GLU A 509 14.68 -35.77 11.99
CA GLU A 509 15.94 -36.12 12.66
C GLU A 509 16.04 -35.51 14.06
N ARG A 510 16.46 -36.30 15.07
CA ARG A 510 16.66 -35.83 16.47
C ARG A 510 15.46 -35.08 17.08
N ASN A 511 14.24 -35.41 16.64
CA ASN A 511 13.01 -34.81 17.17
C ASN A 511 12.47 -35.59 18.37
N ARG A 512 11.86 -34.88 19.31
CA ARG A 512 10.96 -35.45 20.31
C ARG A 512 9.56 -35.52 19.71
N ASN A 513 8.96 -36.70 19.71
CA ASN A 513 7.64 -36.97 19.12
C ASN A 513 6.57 -37.21 20.18
#